data_AF-K5UFY2-F1
#
_entry.id   AF-K5UFY2-F1
#
_cell.length_a   1.000
_cell.length_b   1.000
_cell.length_c   1.000
_cell.angle_alpha   90.00
_cell.angle_beta   90.00
_cell.angle_gamma   90.00
#
_symmetry.space_group_name_H-M   'P 1'
#
loop_
_entity.id
_entity.type
_entity.pdbx_description
1 polymer ?
#
loop_
_entity_poly.entity_id
_entity_poly.type
_entity_poly.pdbx_seq_one_letter_code
_entity_poly.pdbx_strand_id
1 'polypeptide(L)'
;MLPRVVTILTLLATVARAVDPCATIAGQKWTSPQDVRTCFASFKVDPEIKANIVDVVNKTLAFHTSVNYEILAPPPFSADVHENLLADLARISQQEYPSDFDLHIDMSQTLKRLNDGHCVYINDCYDSLFLTFLPLPLVLLTDPDESQSVHIAPEAFAVASVEFADELDVWQNALPGALKGQLETAEIRYSQQYQLSGAEVLAINGQDPFVAVDANAQTAGSFQPFGTRQNGFFASYNRVDAGWSYIMGQFAQLSLPLNDSATLTVLRVNHTMPETFTLPYRSRIGTTAVPWTDSTTFRQNNCVAVNGTNGVNLNNPSNPLRKRDSMLRPVEKFRQSPPAAASFSRKQARSVMLDSTPLQDVSLPPALTPAGNVPGSSGVTEFFLLKDGRTGVLALGSFEDTGTIDDFEQTLLTGLVNLKNMGATQLIVDVSNNGGGFICVAHIVGPKPTSVPQAGLNTTARAGPLAQQIVKQILGNPSIDPGVNLLYNPLNWFFPENNTQFPADFDWLDPDVPKVINGRQDAFSLTYVPVPSFRDGPV
;
A
#
# COMPACT_ATOMS: atom_id res chain seq x y z
N MET A 1 -53.62 48.80 -48.18
CA MET A 1 -53.00 47.54 -47.74
C MET A 1 -51.50 47.79 -47.61
N LEU A 2 -51.00 47.97 -46.39
CA LEU A 2 -49.55 48.00 -46.08
C LEU A 2 -49.26 46.84 -45.11
N PRO A 3 -48.18 46.07 -45.30
CA PRO A 3 -47.90 44.90 -44.47
C PRO A 3 -47.18 45.32 -43.17
N ARG A 4 -47.54 44.64 -42.08
CA ARG A 4 -46.85 44.71 -40.78
C ARG A 4 -45.52 43.95 -40.89
N VAL A 5 -44.41 44.64 -40.61
CA VAL A 5 -43.11 44.03 -40.37
C VAL A 5 -43.09 43.51 -38.94
N VAL A 6 -42.88 42.20 -38.77
CA VAL A 6 -42.62 41.55 -37.48
C VAL A 6 -41.11 41.47 -37.31
N THR A 7 -40.57 42.17 -36.32
CA THR A 7 -39.15 42.08 -35.94
C THR A 7 -39.00 40.95 -34.92
N ILE A 8 -38.34 39.86 -35.30
CA ILE A 8 -37.93 38.79 -34.40
C ILE A 8 -36.61 39.20 -33.76
N LEU A 9 -36.60 39.37 -32.43
CA LEU A 9 -35.41 39.62 -31.63
C LEU A 9 -34.81 38.26 -31.22
N THR A 10 -33.74 37.83 -31.89
CA THR A 10 -32.94 36.67 -31.48
C THR A 10 -32.08 37.03 -30.28
N LEU A 11 -32.40 36.47 -29.11
CA LEU A 11 -31.51 36.45 -27.94
C LEU A 11 -30.33 35.50 -28.24
N LEU A 12 -29.13 36.05 -28.47
CA LEU A 12 -27.89 35.26 -28.47
C LEU A 12 -27.54 34.94 -27.01
N ALA A 13 -27.83 33.72 -26.57
CA ALA A 13 -27.28 33.19 -25.34
C ALA A 13 -25.77 32.96 -25.51
N THR A 14 -24.96 33.82 -24.92
CA THR A 14 -23.53 33.57 -24.75
C THR A 14 -23.35 32.39 -23.80
N VAL A 15 -23.11 31.20 -24.35
CA VAL A 15 -22.71 30.03 -23.57
C VAL A 15 -21.35 30.35 -22.98
N ALA A 16 -21.30 30.62 -21.67
CA ALA A 16 -20.05 30.74 -20.94
C ALA A 16 -19.28 29.43 -21.12
N ARG A 17 -18.07 29.52 -21.69
CA ARG A 17 -17.20 28.36 -21.88
C ARG A 17 -16.89 27.80 -20.49
N ALA A 18 -17.29 26.56 -20.23
CA ALA A 18 -17.00 25.90 -18.96
C ALA A 18 -15.49 25.96 -18.71
N VAL A 19 -15.10 26.42 -17.52
CA VAL A 19 -13.70 26.47 -17.09
C VAL A 19 -13.18 25.04 -17.00
N ASP A 20 -12.00 24.79 -17.55
CA ASP A 20 -11.33 23.49 -17.47
C ASP A 20 -11.00 23.18 -15.99
N PRO A 21 -11.57 22.12 -15.40
CA PRO A 21 -11.39 21.84 -13.97
C PRO A 21 -9.99 21.33 -13.61
N CYS A 22 -9.19 20.85 -14.57
CA CYS A 22 -7.80 20.49 -14.32
C CYS A 22 -6.87 21.70 -14.44
N ALA A 23 -7.23 22.70 -15.24
CA ALA A 23 -6.52 23.97 -15.30
C ALA A 23 -6.63 24.76 -13.99
N THR A 24 -7.73 24.62 -13.23
CA THR A 24 -7.90 25.35 -11.96
C THR A 24 -6.90 24.91 -10.90
N ILE A 25 -6.54 23.62 -10.85
CA ILE A 25 -5.60 23.05 -9.87
C ILE A 25 -4.16 22.96 -10.40
N ALA A 26 -3.94 23.27 -11.68
CA ALA A 26 -2.63 23.18 -12.32
C ALA A 26 -1.59 24.07 -11.62
N GLY A 27 -0.45 23.48 -11.26
CA GLY A 27 0.67 24.20 -10.62
C GLY A 27 0.43 24.61 -9.17
N GLN A 28 -0.71 24.27 -8.58
CA GLN A 28 -0.96 24.53 -7.16
C GLN A 28 -0.28 23.46 -6.31
N LYS A 29 0.44 23.87 -5.25
CA LYS A 29 0.99 22.94 -4.26
C LYS A 29 -0.12 22.25 -3.47
N TRP A 30 -1.12 23.03 -3.08
CA TRP A 30 -2.25 22.63 -2.25
C TRP A 30 -3.56 23.06 -2.88
N THR A 31 -4.57 22.20 -2.79
CA THR A 31 -5.92 22.46 -3.30
C THR A 31 -6.97 21.76 -2.41
N SER A 32 -8.25 22.08 -2.60
CA SER A 32 -9.32 21.32 -1.95
C SER A 32 -9.45 19.92 -2.58
N PRO A 33 -9.80 18.88 -1.80
CA PRO A 33 -10.09 17.55 -2.35
C PRO A 33 -11.22 17.58 -3.38
N GLN A 34 -12.23 18.45 -3.17
CA GLN A 34 -13.32 18.67 -4.11
C GLN A 34 -12.85 19.14 -5.48
N ASP A 35 -11.91 20.09 -5.55
CA ASP A 35 -11.38 20.57 -6.83
C ASP A 35 -10.59 19.47 -7.56
N VAL A 36 -9.82 18.65 -6.82
CA VAL A 36 -9.15 17.48 -7.38
C VAL A 36 -10.16 16.48 -7.94
N ARG A 37 -11.19 16.12 -7.15
CA ARG A 37 -12.27 15.23 -7.62
C ARG A 37 -12.97 15.80 -8.84
N THR A 38 -13.15 17.11 -8.93
CA THR A 38 -13.78 17.76 -10.08
C THR A 38 -12.93 17.62 -11.35
N CYS A 39 -11.60 17.76 -11.25
CA CYS A 39 -10.70 17.43 -12.36
C CYS A 39 -10.76 15.95 -12.73
N PHE A 40 -10.64 15.05 -11.75
CA PHE A 40 -10.64 13.60 -12.00
C PHE A 40 -11.95 13.10 -12.61
N ALA A 41 -13.09 13.60 -12.13
CA ALA A 41 -14.41 13.23 -12.64
C ALA A 41 -14.77 13.90 -13.99
N SER A 42 -13.93 14.81 -14.50
CA SER A 42 -14.17 15.45 -15.80
C SER A 42 -13.97 14.51 -16.99
N PHE A 43 -13.25 13.41 -16.78
CA PHE A 43 -12.97 12.41 -17.82
C PHE A 43 -14.10 11.39 -17.91
N LYS A 44 -14.61 11.17 -19.12
CA LYS A 44 -15.62 10.14 -19.40
C LYS A 44 -14.96 8.78 -19.60
N VAL A 45 -15.68 7.74 -19.19
CA VAL A 45 -15.31 6.35 -19.50
C VAL A 45 -15.28 6.16 -21.00
N ASP A 46 -14.15 5.68 -21.50
CA ASP A 46 -14.05 5.17 -22.86
C ASP A 46 -14.43 3.67 -22.85
N PRO A 47 -15.48 3.24 -23.58
CA PRO A 47 -15.93 1.85 -23.54
C PRO A 47 -14.89 0.83 -24.02
N GLU A 48 -14.03 1.19 -24.98
CA GLU A 48 -13.00 0.31 -25.51
C GLU A 48 -11.88 0.14 -24.48
N ILE A 49 -11.46 1.26 -23.86
CA ILE A 49 -10.45 1.23 -22.79
C ILE A 49 -10.99 0.43 -21.59
N LYS A 50 -12.24 0.64 -21.17
CA LYS A 50 -12.88 -0.11 -20.09
C LYS A 50 -12.88 -1.62 -20.38
N ALA A 51 -13.31 -2.02 -21.59
CA ALA A 51 -13.33 -3.43 -21.98
C ALA A 51 -11.93 -4.04 -21.93
N ASN A 52 -10.91 -3.32 -22.40
CA ASN A 52 -9.52 -3.76 -22.35
C ASN A 52 -8.99 -3.87 -20.91
N ILE A 53 -9.30 -2.90 -20.03
CA ILE A 53 -8.92 -2.96 -18.61
C ILE A 53 -9.48 -4.22 -17.96
N VAL A 54 -10.79 -4.48 -18.11
CA VAL A 54 -11.43 -5.64 -17.50
C VAL A 54 -10.84 -6.95 -18.04
N ASP A 55 -10.61 -7.05 -19.35
CA ASP A 55 -10.01 -8.23 -19.97
C ASP A 55 -8.58 -8.50 -19.48
N VAL A 56 -7.73 -7.47 -19.43
CA VAL A 56 -6.35 -7.59 -18.95
C VAL A 56 -6.30 -7.99 -17.47
N VAL A 57 -7.11 -7.36 -16.62
CA VAL A 57 -7.18 -7.69 -15.19
C VAL A 57 -7.66 -9.12 -15.01
N ASN A 58 -8.72 -9.53 -15.70
CA ASN A 58 -9.24 -10.90 -15.64
C ASN A 58 -8.19 -11.95 -16.05
N LYS A 59 -7.45 -11.69 -17.14
CA LYS A 59 -6.36 -12.58 -17.59
C LYS A 59 -5.19 -12.61 -16.61
N THR A 60 -4.89 -11.50 -15.94
CA THR A 60 -3.81 -11.42 -14.95
C THR A 60 -4.18 -12.17 -13.66
N LEU A 61 -5.44 -12.10 -13.23
CA LEU A 61 -5.93 -12.87 -12.07
C LEU A 61 -5.82 -14.38 -12.24
N ALA A 62 -5.65 -14.89 -13.46
CA ALA A 62 -5.35 -16.31 -13.69
C ALA A 62 -4.00 -16.75 -13.11
N PHE A 63 -3.08 -15.82 -12.81
CA PHE A 63 -1.82 -16.11 -12.12
C PHE A 63 -1.96 -16.09 -10.60
N HIS A 64 -2.93 -15.35 -10.07
CA HIS A 64 -3.09 -15.17 -8.64
C HIS A 64 -3.75 -16.41 -8.03
N THR A 65 -3.08 -17.02 -7.06
CA THR A 65 -3.46 -18.33 -6.49
C THR A 65 -4.71 -18.22 -5.61
N SER A 66 -4.93 -17.09 -4.93
CA SER A 66 -6.01 -16.94 -3.95
C SER A 66 -7.40 -16.73 -4.55
N VAL A 67 -7.52 -16.40 -5.85
CA VAL A 67 -8.78 -15.94 -6.48
C VAL A 67 -9.95 -16.89 -6.27
N ASN A 68 -9.74 -18.21 -6.40
CA ASN A 68 -10.81 -19.18 -6.17
C ASN A 68 -10.95 -19.55 -4.70
N TYR A 69 -9.87 -19.52 -3.92
CA TYR A 69 -9.89 -19.85 -2.49
C TYR A 69 -10.69 -18.83 -1.67
N GLU A 70 -10.65 -17.57 -2.06
CA GLU A 70 -11.24 -16.48 -1.29
C GLU A 70 -12.73 -16.25 -1.52
N ILE A 71 -13.34 -16.96 -2.47
CA ILE A 71 -14.81 -17.04 -2.59
C ILE A 71 -15.41 -17.53 -1.27
N LEU A 72 -14.73 -18.46 -0.61
CA LEU A 72 -15.04 -18.92 0.73
C LEU A 72 -13.72 -19.28 1.41
N ALA A 73 -13.10 -18.29 2.06
CA ALA A 73 -11.84 -18.52 2.74
C ALA A 73 -12.02 -19.50 3.92
N PRO A 74 -11.05 -20.39 4.18
CA PRO A 74 -11.10 -21.27 5.35
C PRO A 74 -10.81 -20.50 6.65
N PRO A 75 -11.07 -21.10 7.83
CA PRO A 75 -10.62 -20.54 9.10
C PRO A 75 -9.11 -20.23 9.10
N PRO A 76 -8.67 -19.13 9.74
CA PRO A 76 -9.45 -18.24 10.60
C PRO A 76 -10.23 -17.14 9.84
N PHE A 77 -10.15 -17.07 8.51
CA PHE A 77 -10.70 -15.96 7.70
C PHE A 77 -12.12 -16.20 7.19
N SER A 78 -12.75 -17.30 7.59
CA SER A 78 -14.07 -17.73 7.12
C SER A 78 -15.24 -16.83 7.52
N ALA A 79 -15.01 -15.80 8.32
CA ALA A 79 -16.01 -14.77 8.64
C ALA A 79 -15.77 -13.45 7.88
N ASP A 80 -14.55 -13.24 7.37
CA ASP A 80 -14.07 -11.93 6.94
C ASP A 80 -13.78 -11.87 5.43
N VAL A 81 -13.51 -13.00 4.77
CA VAL A 81 -13.07 -13.04 3.36
C VAL A 81 -13.98 -13.96 2.52
N HIS A 82 -14.80 -13.33 1.67
CA HIS A 82 -15.80 -13.97 0.82
C HIS A 82 -15.93 -13.28 -0.56
N GLU A 83 -14.81 -13.09 -1.24
CA GLU A 83 -14.76 -12.28 -2.45
C GLU A 83 -14.80 -13.12 -3.73
N ASN A 84 -15.60 -12.67 -4.70
CA ASN A 84 -15.73 -13.31 -6.00
C ASN A 84 -15.33 -12.33 -7.10
N LEU A 85 -14.02 -12.09 -7.22
CA LEU A 85 -13.46 -11.13 -8.17
C LEU A 85 -13.94 -11.34 -9.61
N LEU A 86 -14.13 -12.58 -10.05
CA LEU A 86 -14.61 -12.86 -11.41
C LEU A 86 -16.06 -12.41 -11.61
N ALA A 87 -16.91 -12.55 -10.58
CA ALA A 87 -18.28 -12.03 -10.63
C ALA A 87 -18.29 -10.50 -10.57
N ASP A 88 -17.43 -9.90 -9.74
CA ASP A 88 -17.32 -8.44 -9.64
C ASP A 88 -16.80 -7.83 -10.94
N LEU A 89 -15.80 -8.42 -11.59
CA LEU A 89 -15.33 -7.95 -12.90
C LEU A 89 -16.42 -8.07 -13.98
N ALA A 90 -17.25 -9.11 -13.92
CA ALA A 90 -18.40 -9.24 -14.82
C ALA A 90 -19.45 -8.15 -14.56
N ARG A 91 -19.72 -7.81 -13.30
CA ARG A 91 -20.58 -6.67 -12.92
C ARG A 91 -19.98 -5.35 -13.43
N ILE A 92 -18.71 -5.09 -13.15
CA ILE A 92 -18.00 -3.88 -13.58
C ILE A 92 -18.07 -3.73 -15.10
N SER A 93 -17.87 -4.82 -15.86
CA SER A 93 -17.98 -4.83 -17.32
C SER A 93 -19.32 -4.28 -17.82
N GLN A 94 -20.42 -4.62 -17.15
CA GLN A 94 -21.78 -4.24 -17.53
C GLN A 94 -22.24 -2.90 -16.95
N GLN A 95 -21.64 -2.44 -15.86
CA GLN A 95 -22.07 -1.23 -15.15
C GLN A 95 -21.65 0.06 -15.88
N GLU A 96 -22.53 1.06 -15.91
CA GLU A 96 -22.17 2.42 -16.35
C GLU A 96 -21.57 3.22 -15.19
N TYR A 97 -20.57 4.06 -15.49
CA TYR A 97 -19.93 4.92 -14.49
C TYR A 97 -20.02 6.39 -14.90
N PRO A 98 -20.25 7.32 -13.94
CA PRO A 98 -20.33 8.76 -14.24
C PRO A 98 -19.03 9.34 -14.83
N SER A 99 -17.90 8.81 -14.40
CA SER A 99 -16.55 9.19 -14.85
C SER A 99 -15.59 8.00 -14.92
N ASP A 100 -14.48 8.20 -15.60
CA ASP A 100 -13.34 7.26 -15.62
C ASP A 100 -12.80 7.03 -14.19
N PHE A 101 -12.75 8.09 -13.38
CA PHE A 101 -12.35 8.01 -11.97
C PHE A 101 -13.22 7.05 -11.14
N ASP A 102 -14.55 7.11 -11.30
CA ASP A 102 -15.49 6.23 -10.58
C ASP A 102 -15.29 4.75 -10.96
N LEU A 103 -15.00 4.47 -12.24
CA LEU A 103 -14.65 3.12 -12.71
C LEU A 103 -13.40 2.60 -11.99
N HIS A 104 -12.37 3.43 -11.88
CA HIS A 104 -11.10 3.04 -11.27
C HIS A 104 -11.20 2.87 -9.74
N ILE A 105 -12.06 3.65 -9.06
CA ILE A 105 -12.37 3.42 -7.65
C ILE A 105 -13.01 2.04 -7.45
N ASP A 106 -14.01 1.68 -8.25
CA ASP A 106 -14.71 0.38 -8.13
C ASP A 106 -13.76 -0.80 -8.42
N MET A 107 -12.89 -0.65 -9.43
CA MET A 107 -11.81 -1.61 -9.69
C MET A 107 -10.87 -1.73 -8.47
N SER A 108 -10.37 -0.63 -7.94
CA SER A 108 -9.45 -0.63 -6.78
C SER A 108 -10.06 -1.30 -5.56
N GLN A 109 -11.27 -0.88 -5.19
CA GLN A 109 -11.98 -1.43 -4.03
C GLN A 109 -12.30 -2.92 -4.22
N THR A 110 -12.70 -3.34 -5.42
CA THR A 110 -12.97 -4.75 -5.73
C THR A 110 -11.75 -5.63 -5.50
N LEU A 111 -10.57 -5.24 -5.98
CA LEU A 111 -9.36 -6.03 -5.77
C LEU A 111 -8.88 -5.95 -4.32
N LYS A 112 -8.97 -4.79 -3.66
CA LYS A 112 -8.56 -4.62 -2.26
C LYS A 112 -9.38 -5.46 -1.29
N ARG A 113 -10.67 -5.75 -1.58
CA ARG A 113 -11.48 -6.64 -0.72
C ARG A 113 -10.95 -8.08 -0.67
N LEU A 114 -10.14 -8.51 -1.66
CA LEU A 114 -9.41 -9.79 -1.58
C LEU A 114 -8.47 -9.81 -0.35
N ASN A 115 -8.16 -8.64 0.24
CA ASN A 115 -7.37 -8.54 1.46
C ASN A 115 -5.99 -9.24 1.32
N ASP A 116 -5.43 -9.24 0.11
CA ASP A 116 -4.11 -9.78 -0.20
C ASP A 116 -3.24 -8.65 -0.74
N GLY A 117 -2.15 -8.30 -0.04
CA GLY A 117 -1.21 -7.24 -0.46
C GLY A 117 -0.47 -7.50 -1.75
N HIS A 118 -0.61 -8.70 -2.33
CA HIS A 118 -0.11 -9.02 -3.67
C HIS A 118 -1.18 -8.87 -4.76
N CYS A 119 -2.45 -8.70 -4.38
CA CYS A 119 -3.56 -8.48 -5.31
C CYS A 119 -4.15 -7.09 -5.15
N VAL A 120 -3.61 -6.14 -5.90
CA VAL A 120 -4.09 -4.76 -5.88
C VAL A 120 -4.33 -4.24 -7.29
N TYR A 121 -5.25 -3.29 -7.38
CA TYR A 121 -5.43 -2.45 -8.55
C TYR A 121 -5.10 -1.01 -8.16
N ILE A 122 -4.02 -0.49 -8.75
CA ILE A 122 -3.54 0.86 -8.51
C ILE A 122 -3.45 1.57 -9.86
N ASN A 123 -4.08 2.73 -9.95
CA ASN A 123 -4.09 3.58 -11.14
C ASN A 123 -3.21 4.81 -10.92
N ASP A 124 -2.07 4.84 -11.61
CA ASP A 124 -1.12 5.94 -11.63
C ASP A 124 -1.71 7.34 -11.91
N CYS A 125 -2.81 7.41 -12.66
CA CYS A 125 -3.50 8.66 -12.99
C CYS A 125 -4.17 9.30 -11.76
N TYR A 126 -4.56 8.51 -10.76
CA TYR A 126 -5.40 8.96 -9.65
C TYR A 126 -4.78 8.65 -8.28
N ASP A 127 -4.32 7.41 -8.07
CA ASP A 127 -3.77 6.95 -6.81
C ASP A 127 -2.47 7.68 -6.49
N SER A 128 -2.49 8.46 -5.41
CA SER A 128 -1.34 9.20 -4.88
C SER A 128 -0.72 10.22 -5.83
N LEU A 129 -1.43 10.59 -6.91
CA LEU A 129 -1.09 11.79 -7.68
C LEU A 129 -1.35 13.05 -6.83
N PHE A 130 -2.37 13.00 -5.99
CA PHE A 130 -2.58 13.92 -4.88
C PHE A 130 -2.70 13.12 -3.58
N LEU A 131 -2.06 13.59 -2.52
CA LEU A 131 -2.23 13.07 -1.18
C LEU A 131 -3.06 14.03 -0.36
N THR A 132 -4.05 13.51 0.35
CA THR A 132 -5.04 14.33 1.05
C THR A 132 -4.87 14.19 2.55
N PHE A 133 -4.67 15.30 3.25
CA PHE A 133 -4.20 15.33 4.63
C PHE A 133 -5.17 16.01 5.60
N LEU A 134 -5.19 15.51 6.83
CA LEU A 134 -5.60 16.23 8.05
C LEU A 134 -4.41 16.32 9.02
N PRO A 135 -4.29 17.38 9.83
CA PRO A 135 -3.15 17.57 10.73
C PRO A 135 -3.33 16.84 12.07
N LEU A 136 -4.36 15.99 12.20
CA LEU A 136 -4.74 15.28 13.42
C LEU A 136 -4.74 13.76 13.17
N PRO A 137 -3.55 13.13 13.02
CA PRO A 137 -3.44 11.68 13.06
C PRO A 137 -4.10 11.11 14.33
N LEU A 138 -4.68 9.92 14.22
CA LEU A 138 -5.35 9.23 15.33
C LEU A 138 -4.51 8.05 15.80
N VAL A 139 -4.59 7.72 17.08
CA VAL A 139 -3.98 6.54 17.69
C VAL A 139 -5.02 5.75 18.47
N LEU A 140 -4.82 4.44 18.56
CA LEU A 140 -5.64 3.56 19.39
C LEU A 140 -4.90 3.28 20.70
N LEU A 141 -5.52 3.60 21.83
CA LEU A 141 -5.00 3.26 23.14
C LEU A 141 -5.83 2.12 23.73
N THR A 142 -5.19 1.28 24.53
CA THR A 142 -5.83 0.19 25.26
C THR A 142 -5.59 0.40 26.74
N ASP A 143 -6.67 0.51 27.49
CA ASP A 143 -6.65 0.71 28.93
C ASP A 143 -6.33 -0.59 29.70
N PRO A 144 -5.97 -0.53 31.00
CA PRO A 144 -5.67 -1.72 31.79
C PRO A 144 -6.82 -2.73 31.92
N ASP A 145 -8.05 -2.30 31.67
CA ASP A 145 -9.24 -3.15 31.64
C ASP A 145 -9.55 -3.71 30.24
N GLU A 146 -8.60 -3.57 29.31
CA GLU A 146 -8.67 -3.98 27.90
C GLU A 146 -9.67 -3.19 27.04
N SER A 147 -10.31 -2.15 27.59
CA SER A 147 -11.10 -1.24 26.77
C SER A 147 -10.21 -0.44 25.82
N GLN A 148 -10.75 -0.12 24.64
CA GLN A 148 -10.02 0.60 23.60
C GLN A 148 -10.71 1.90 23.26
N SER A 149 -9.91 2.96 23.14
CA SER A 149 -10.36 4.31 22.86
C SER A 149 -9.50 4.95 21.77
N VAL A 150 -10.15 5.73 20.91
CA VAL A 150 -9.47 6.45 19.83
C VAL A 150 -9.06 7.82 20.35
N HIS A 151 -7.81 8.21 20.11
CA HIS A 151 -7.29 9.52 20.52
C HIS A 151 -6.66 10.23 19.34
N ILE A 152 -6.61 11.55 19.40
CA ILE A 152 -5.68 12.34 18.56
C ILE A 152 -4.26 12.03 19.05
N ALA A 153 -3.36 11.72 18.13
CA ALA A 153 -1.97 11.39 18.45
C ALA A 153 -1.34 12.51 19.31
N PRO A 154 -0.66 12.18 20.43
CA PRO A 154 -0.04 13.20 21.30
C PRO A 154 0.91 14.13 20.54
N GLU A 155 1.66 13.59 19.58
CA GLU A 155 2.62 14.29 18.73
C GLU A 155 2.02 14.93 17.48
N ALA A 156 0.70 14.83 17.25
CA ALA A 156 0.02 15.28 16.04
C ALA A 156 0.47 16.68 15.58
N PHE A 157 0.46 17.66 16.49
CA PHE A 157 0.87 19.02 16.17
C PHE A 157 2.37 19.13 15.84
N ALA A 158 3.24 18.44 16.58
CA ALA A 158 4.68 18.49 16.33
C ALA A 158 5.01 17.95 14.94
N VAL A 159 4.31 16.90 14.51
CA VAL A 159 4.43 16.34 13.16
C VAL A 159 3.88 17.32 12.13
N ALA A 160 2.64 17.79 12.32
CA ALA A 160 1.96 18.65 11.35
C ALA A 160 2.64 20.03 11.17
N SER A 161 3.20 20.61 12.23
CA SER A 161 3.87 21.92 12.16
C SER A 161 5.17 21.89 11.37
N VAL A 162 5.85 20.73 11.31
CA VAL A 162 7.05 20.54 10.49
C VAL A 162 6.67 20.19 9.05
N GLU A 163 5.79 19.21 8.88
CA GLU A 163 5.46 18.66 7.56
C GLU A 163 4.55 19.59 6.72
N PHE A 164 3.66 20.34 7.38
CA PHE A 164 2.63 21.16 6.75
C PHE A 164 2.66 22.62 7.21
N ALA A 165 3.85 23.14 7.52
CA ALA A 165 4.04 24.52 7.99
C ALA A 165 3.33 25.57 7.10
N ASP A 166 3.24 25.33 5.79
CA ASP A 166 2.64 26.25 4.82
C ASP A 166 1.11 26.15 4.66
N GLU A 167 0.46 25.17 5.30
CA GLU A 167 -1.01 25.03 5.33
C GLU A 167 -1.60 25.07 6.74
N LEU A 168 -0.76 25.16 7.77
CA LEU A 168 -1.18 25.13 9.17
C LEU A 168 -2.26 26.17 9.50
N ASP A 169 -2.15 27.37 8.92
CA ASP A 169 -3.12 28.45 9.10
C ASP A 169 -4.52 28.08 8.63
N VAL A 170 -4.69 27.22 7.62
CA VAL A 170 -6.01 26.80 7.14
C VAL A 170 -6.74 26.02 8.22
N TRP A 171 -6.07 25.06 8.85
CA TRP A 171 -6.67 24.26 9.92
C TRP A 171 -6.84 25.06 11.22
N GLN A 172 -5.86 25.88 11.57
CA GLN A 172 -5.93 26.77 12.73
C GLN A 172 -7.14 27.72 12.64
N ASN A 173 -7.41 28.25 11.45
CA ASN A 173 -8.54 29.16 11.23
C ASN A 173 -9.90 28.46 11.11
N ALA A 174 -9.93 27.16 10.79
CA ALA A 174 -11.14 26.36 10.70
C ALA A 174 -11.73 25.98 12.07
N LEU A 175 -10.90 25.97 13.12
CA LEU A 175 -11.36 25.67 14.47
C LEU A 175 -12.33 26.76 15.00
N PRO A 176 -13.44 26.37 15.67
CA PRO A 176 -14.47 27.31 16.09
C PRO A 176 -14.16 27.94 17.46
N GLY A 177 -14.74 29.13 17.69
CA GLY A 177 -14.81 29.74 19.02
C GLY A 177 -13.45 29.84 19.72
N ALA A 178 -13.37 29.28 20.93
CA ALA A 178 -12.14 29.31 21.73
C ALA A 178 -11.04 28.36 21.22
N LEU A 179 -11.36 27.42 20.34
CA LEU A 179 -10.37 26.53 19.70
C LEU A 179 -9.67 27.20 18.52
N LYS A 180 -10.17 28.35 18.01
CA LYS A 180 -9.57 29.02 16.87
C LYS A 180 -8.10 29.39 17.14
N GLY A 181 -7.19 28.91 16.28
CA GLY A 181 -5.76 29.12 16.44
C GLY A 181 -5.10 28.27 17.54
N GLN A 182 -5.82 27.30 18.11
CA GLN A 182 -5.36 26.49 19.26
C GLN A 182 -5.05 25.02 18.91
N LEU A 183 -4.65 24.72 17.67
CA LEU A 183 -4.22 23.36 17.30
C LEU A 183 -3.01 22.88 18.14
N GLU A 184 -2.10 23.80 18.51
CA GLU A 184 -0.83 23.53 19.23
C GLU A 184 -0.92 23.53 20.77
N THR A 185 -1.76 24.38 21.37
CA THR A 185 -1.32 25.18 22.52
C THR A 185 -1.17 24.43 23.86
N ALA A 186 0.03 23.91 24.12
CA ALA A 186 0.75 23.89 25.41
C ALA A 186 2.05 24.67 25.18
N GLU A 187 2.37 25.80 25.80
CA GLU A 187 2.59 26.01 27.22
C GLU A 187 2.58 27.52 27.52
N ILE A 188 1.72 27.97 28.42
CA ILE A 188 2.09 28.94 29.46
C ILE A 188 1.50 28.40 30.76
N ARG A 189 2.29 28.45 31.84
CA ARG A 189 2.19 27.76 33.15
C ARG A 189 0.84 27.78 33.92
N TYR A 190 -0.29 28.14 33.31
CA TYR A 190 -1.60 28.18 33.96
C TYR A 190 -2.80 27.76 33.08
N SER A 191 -2.66 27.39 31.80
CA SER A 191 -3.80 26.90 31.01
C SER A 191 -3.42 25.84 29.95
N GLN A 192 -3.50 24.56 30.31
CA GLN A 192 -3.59 23.42 29.36
C GLN A 192 -4.95 23.39 28.63
N GLN A 193 -5.64 24.51 28.54
CA GLN A 193 -7.10 24.56 28.38
C GLN A 193 -7.56 24.45 26.91
N TYR A 194 -6.68 24.27 25.92
CA TYR A 194 -7.07 24.24 24.50
C TYR A 194 -6.35 23.21 23.61
N GLN A 195 -5.57 22.27 24.17
CA GLN A 195 -4.90 21.23 23.39
C GLN A 195 -5.87 20.19 22.81
N LEU A 196 -5.69 19.88 21.53
CA LEU A 196 -6.33 18.75 20.86
C LEU A 196 -5.44 17.49 20.85
N SER A 197 -4.12 17.62 20.90
CA SER A 197 -3.20 16.49 21.07
C SER A 197 -3.57 15.65 22.30
N GLY A 198 -3.74 14.34 22.12
CA GLY A 198 -4.14 13.42 23.18
C GLY A 198 -5.63 13.42 23.54
N ALA A 199 -6.45 14.30 22.96
CA ALA A 199 -7.88 14.30 23.21
C ALA A 199 -8.51 12.99 22.73
N GLU A 200 -9.46 12.47 23.52
CA GLU A 200 -10.25 11.28 23.16
C GLU A 200 -11.27 11.66 22.08
N VAL A 201 -11.35 10.87 21.02
CA VAL A 201 -12.32 11.04 19.94
C VAL A 201 -13.55 10.21 20.28
N LEU A 202 -14.64 10.89 20.62
CA LEU A 202 -15.92 10.26 20.95
C LEU A 202 -16.78 9.99 19.71
N ALA A 203 -16.60 10.77 18.64
CA ALA A 203 -17.29 10.54 17.39
C ALA A 203 -16.54 11.07 16.17
N ILE A 204 -16.64 10.36 15.05
CA ILE A 204 -16.20 10.78 13.73
C ILE A 204 -17.43 10.91 12.84
N ASN A 205 -17.67 12.11 12.30
CA ASN A 205 -18.85 12.46 11.50
C ASN A 205 -20.18 12.10 12.19
N GLY A 206 -20.22 12.26 13.52
CA GLY A 206 -21.41 11.99 14.34
C GLY A 206 -21.70 10.52 14.62
N GLN A 207 -20.77 9.62 14.29
CA GLN A 207 -20.85 8.18 14.58
C GLN A 207 -19.73 7.75 15.52
N ASP A 208 -19.90 6.59 16.17
CA ASP A 208 -18.83 5.94 16.92
C ASP A 208 -17.55 5.82 16.06
N PRO A 209 -16.36 6.11 16.59
CA PRO A 209 -15.12 6.09 15.82
C PRO A 209 -14.87 4.76 15.09
N PHE A 210 -15.25 3.62 15.69
CA PHE A 210 -15.03 2.31 15.08
C PHE A 210 -15.86 2.09 13.83
N VAL A 211 -16.96 2.83 13.62
CA VAL A 211 -17.69 2.80 12.33
C VAL A 211 -16.78 3.26 11.19
N ALA A 212 -15.95 4.30 11.41
CA ALA A 212 -15.01 4.77 10.41
C ALA A 212 -13.79 3.83 10.27
N VAL A 213 -13.30 3.29 11.38
CA VAL A 213 -12.19 2.30 11.40
C VAL A 213 -12.57 1.06 10.60
N ASP A 214 -13.76 0.51 10.83
CA ASP A 214 -14.24 -0.71 10.17
C ASP A 214 -14.56 -0.47 8.70
N ALA A 215 -15.16 0.67 8.36
CA ALA A 215 -15.40 1.05 6.97
C ALA A 215 -14.08 1.20 6.17
N ASN A 216 -13.05 1.77 6.80
CA ASN A 216 -11.72 1.83 6.21
C ASN A 216 -11.10 0.43 6.07
N ALA A 217 -11.19 -0.41 7.10
CA ALA A 217 -10.65 -1.78 7.07
C ALA A 217 -11.28 -2.67 5.98
N GLN A 218 -12.51 -2.37 5.55
CA GLN A 218 -13.15 -3.06 4.41
C GLN A 218 -12.55 -2.69 3.05
N THR A 219 -11.84 -1.55 2.95
CA THR A 219 -11.36 -0.99 1.68
C THR A 219 -9.87 -0.66 1.63
N ALA A 220 -9.16 -0.76 2.76
CA ALA A 220 -7.72 -0.58 2.84
C ALA A 220 -6.95 -1.61 2.00
N GLY A 221 -7.45 -2.85 1.97
CA GLY A 221 -6.77 -4.00 1.33
C GLY A 221 -5.49 -4.40 2.07
N SER A 222 -4.55 -5.02 1.35
CA SER A 222 -3.18 -5.28 1.80
C SER A 222 -2.92 -6.41 2.81
N PHE A 223 -3.87 -6.73 3.69
CA PHE A 223 -3.68 -7.77 4.71
C PHE A 223 -4.94 -8.60 4.93
N GLN A 224 -4.81 -9.93 5.05
CA GLN A 224 -5.95 -10.83 5.28
C GLN A 224 -6.62 -10.66 6.65
N PRO A 225 -5.88 -10.44 7.76
CA PRO A 225 -6.51 -10.22 9.07
C PRO A 225 -7.20 -8.85 9.17
N PHE A 226 -8.46 -8.84 9.63
CA PHE A 226 -9.25 -7.62 9.81
C PHE A 226 -8.58 -6.61 10.77
N GLY A 227 -8.10 -7.06 11.93
CA GLY A 227 -7.44 -6.19 12.91
C GLY A 227 -6.18 -5.52 12.37
N THR A 228 -5.41 -6.19 11.51
CA THR A 228 -4.24 -5.57 10.85
C THR A 228 -4.66 -4.45 9.91
N ARG A 229 -5.80 -4.60 9.20
CA ARG A 229 -6.35 -3.51 8.36
C ARG A 229 -6.89 -2.36 9.20
N GLN A 230 -7.51 -2.63 10.35
CA GLN A 230 -7.93 -1.59 11.29
C GLN A 230 -6.72 -0.77 11.79
N ASN A 231 -5.59 -1.43 12.07
CA ASN A 231 -4.38 -0.74 12.51
C ASN A 231 -3.86 0.30 11.50
N GLY A 232 -4.07 0.07 10.19
CA GLY A 232 -3.70 1.02 9.13
C GLY A 232 -4.47 2.34 9.18
N PHE A 233 -5.62 2.38 9.86
CA PHE A 233 -6.37 3.62 10.09
C PHE A 233 -5.62 4.62 10.98
N PHE A 234 -4.86 4.10 11.93
CA PHE A 234 -4.16 4.86 12.95
C PHE A 234 -2.73 5.20 12.54
N ALA A 235 -2.21 6.26 13.13
CA ALA A 235 -0.82 6.64 12.99
C ALA A 235 0.09 5.65 13.68
N SER A 236 1.27 5.49 13.10
CA SER A 236 2.27 4.53 13.53
C SER A 236 3.65 4.93 13.00
N TYR A 237 4.65 4.07 13.22
CA TYR A 237 6.03 4.34 12.86
C TYR A 237 6.59 3.17 12.05
N ASN A 238 7.53 3.46 11.17
CA ASN A 238 8.26 2.43 10.44
C ASN A 238 9.76 2.71 10.42
N ARG A 239 10.58 1.66 10.48
CA ARG A 239 12.02 1.74 10.29
C ARG A 239 12.35 1.56 8.81
N VAL A 240 12.75 2.64 8.15
CA VAL A 240 13.27 2.63 6.77
C VAL A 240 14.79 2.80 6.80
N ASP A 241 15.50 2.68 5.68
CA ASP A 241 16.96 2.83 5.65
C ASP A 241 17.45 4.17 6.25
N ALA A 242 16.81 5.28 5.86
CA ALA A 242 17.17 6.64 6.28
C ALA A 242 16.92 6.96 7.76
N GLY A 243 16.05 6.21 8.44
CA GLY A 243 15.66 6.52 9.81
C GLY A 243 14.37 5.86 10.25
N TRP A 244 13.87 6.32 11.39
CA TRP A 244 12.46 6.13 11.75
C TRP A 244 11.61 7.15 10.98
N SER A 245 10.52 6.66 10.41
CA SER A 245 9.53 7.43 9.65
C SER A 245 8.18 7.40 10.35
N TYR A 246 7.44 8.49 10.25
CA TYR A 246 6.08 8.62 10.76
C TYR A 246 5.08 8.26 9.67
N ILE A 247 4.07 7.46 10.03
CA ILE A 247 2.94 7.13 9.17
C ILE A 247 1.71 7.79 9.80
N MET A 248 1.05 8.69 9.07
CA MET A 248 -0.09 9.44 9.60
C MET A 248 -1.37 8.61 9.81
N GLY A 249 -1.43 7.41 9.23
CA GLY A 249 -2.62 6.56 9.23
C GLY A 249 -3.65 6.98 8.19
N GLN A 250 -4.50 6.04 7.79
CA GLN A 250 -5.49 6.23 6.72
C GLN A 250 -6.62 7.19 7.12
N PHE A 251 -6.79 7.54 8.40
CA PHE A 251 -7.67 8.66 8.76
C PHE A 251 -7.11 10.00 8.29
N ALA A 252 -5.84 10.27 8.59
CA ALA A 252 -5.23 11.58 8.39
C ALA A 252 -4.51 11.72 7.05
N GLN A 253 -4.28 10.63 6.32
CA GLN A 253 -3.67 10.64 5.00
C GLN A 253 -4.42 9.69 4.04
N LEU A 254 -4.98 10.25 2.98
CA LEU A 254 -5.70 9.50 1.94
C LEU A 254 -4.94 9.56 0.61
N SER A 255 -4.82 8.42 -0.07
CA SER A 255 -4.26 8.32 -1.43
C SER A 255 -5.19 8.84 -2.52
N LEU A 256 -6.48 9.00 -2.18
CA LEU A 256 -7.52 9.52 -3.06
C LEU A 256 -8.28 10.65 -2.34
N PRO A 257 -8.70 11.70 -3.06
CA PRO A 257 -9.36 12.85 -2.48
C PRO A 257 -10.85 12.58 -2.19
N LEU A 258 -11.21 11.49 -1.52
CA LEU A 258 -12.62 11.06 -1.40
C LEU A 258 -13.45 11.88 -0.39
N ASN A 259 -12.79 12.57 0.54
CA ASN A 259 -13.44 13.31 1.62
C ASN A 259 -12.97 14.77 1.62
N ASP A 260 -13.90 15.71 1.84
CA ASP A 260 -13.59 17.14 1.90
C ASP A 260 -13.26 17.62 3.32
N SER A 261 -13.83 16.97 4.33
CA SER A 261 -13.64 17.32 5.73
C SER A 261 -13.92 16.14 6.65
N ALA A 262 -13.45 16.21 7.88
CA ALA A 262 -13.88 15.35 8.97
C ALA A 262 -14.46 16.21 10.12
N THR A 263 -15.57 15.76 10.69
CA THR A 263 -16.12 16.34 11.92
C THR A 263 -15.77 15.44 13.09
N LEU A 264 -15.06 15.98 14.07
CA LEU A 264 -14.67 15.26 15.28
C LEU A 264 -15.46 15.80 16.46
N THR A 265 -15.98 14.88 17.28
CA THR A 265 -16.41 15.20 18.65
C THR A 265 -15.38 14.63 19.59
N VAL A 266 -14.77 15.48 20.41
CA VAL A 266 -13.65 15.09 21.26
C VAL A 266 -13.88 15.46 22.72
N LEU A 267 -13.28 14.69 23.63
CA LEU A 267 -13.11 15.04 25.02
C LEU A 267 -11.63 15.38 25.24
N ARG A 268 -11.34 16.67 25.49
CA ARG A 268 -9.97 17.12 25.72
C ARG A 268 -9.43 16.61 27.05
N VAL A 269 -8.12 16.46 27.12
CA VAL A 269 -7.42 16.05 28.34
C VAL A 269 -7.80 16.99 29.49
N ASN A 270 -8.21 16.43 30.63
CA ASN A 270 -8.68 17.17 31.81
C ASN A 270 -9.99 17.98 31.64
N HIS A 271 -10.77 17.74 30.58
CA HIS A 271 -12.08 18.34 30.37
C HIS A 271 -13.20 17.32 30.57
N THR A 272 -14.42 17.78 30.88
CA THR A 272 -15.60 16.93 31.10
C THR A 272 -16.69 17.12 30.04
N MET A 273 -16.58 18.18 29.23
CA MET A 273 -17.56 18.51 28.21
C MET A 273 -16.98 18.21 26.82
N PRO A 274 -17.68 17.40 26.01
CA PRO A 274 -17.30 17.19 24.62
C PRO A 274 -17.39 18.48 23.80
N GLU A 275 -16.48 18.61 22.85
CA GLU A 275 -16.47 19.69 21.86
C GLU A 275 -16.51 19.10 20.45
N THR A 276 -17.27 19.72 19.56
CA THR A 276 -17.40 19.27 18.16
C THR A 276 -16.85 20.34 17.23
N PHE A 277 -16.00 19.94 16.29
CA PHE A 277 -15.45 20.81 15.27
C PHE A 277 -15.25 20.07 13.95
N THR A 278 -15.15 20.82 12.85
CA THR A 278 -14.91 20.28 11.51
C THR A 278 -13.61 20.83 10.96
N LEU A 279 -12.73 19.96 10.48
CA LEU A 279 -11.52 20.36 9.78
C LEU A 279 -11.59 19.97 8.31
N PRO A 280 -11.17 20.86 7.39
CA PRO A 280 -11.07 20.51 5.99
C PRO A 280 -9.86 19.60 5.75
N TYR A 281 -10.04 18.58 4.91
CA TYR A 281 -8.90 17.90 4.30
C TYR A 281 -8.23 18.85 3.28
N ARG A 282 -6.92 18.70 3.07
CA ARG A 282 -6.16 19.46 2.06
C ARG A 282 -5.38 18.51 1.17
N SER A 283 -5.49 18.66 -0.14
CA SER A 283 -4.81 17.81 -1.12
C SER A 283 -3.51 18.46 -1.58
N ARG A 284 -2.38 17.81 -1.31
CA ARG A 284 -1.05 18.17 -1.80
C ARG A 284 -0.75 17.42 -3.08
N ILE A 285 -0.27 18.12 -4.10
CA ILE A 285 0.23 17.47 -5.32
C ILE A 285 1.44 16.58 -5.00
N GLY A 286 1.44 15.34 -5.51
CA GLY A 286 2.52 14.39 -5.33
C GLY A 286 3.80 14.82 -6.04
N THR A 287 4.97 14.47 -5.49
CA THR A 287 6.29 14.84 -6.03
C THR A 287 6.60 14.18 -7.38
N THR A 288 5.88 13.11 -7.72
CA THR A 288 6.02 12.37 -8.99
C THR A 288 5.09 12.88 -10.09
N ALA A 289 4.20 13.84 -9.79
CA ALA A 289 3.28 14.41 -10.76
C ALA A 289 4.04 15.18 -11.85
N VAL A 290 3.71 14.90 -13.11
CA VAL A 290 4.27 15.61 -14.26
C VAL A 290 3.42 16.85 -14.52
N PRO A 291 4.00 18.07 -14.61
CA PRO A 291 3.24 19.31 -14.74
C PRO A 291 2.24 19.32 -15.91
N TRP A 292 1.12 20.01 -15.74
CA TRP A 292 0.07 20.18 -16.76
C TRP A 292 -0.49 21.60 -16.74
N THR A 293 -1.30 21.94 -17.74
CA THR A 293 -1.97 23.25 -17.84
C THR A 293 -3.49 23.15 -18.02
N ASP A 294 -4.00 21.98 -18.42
CA ASP A 294 -5.41 21.72 -18.75
C ASP A 294 -5.71 20.22 -18.66
N SER A 295 -6.97 19.82 -18.83
CA SER A 295 -7.39 18.40 -18.80
C SER A 295 -6.68 17.54 -19.84
N THR A 296 -6.31 18.11 -20.99
CA THR A 296 -5.68 17.36 -22.09
C THR A 296 -4.24 16.99 -21.73
N THR A 297 -3.46 17.99 -21.33
CA THR A 297 -2.08 17.83 -20.88
C THR A 297 -1.98 17.06 -19.57
N PHE A 298 -2.97 17.21 -18.66
CA PHE A 298 -3.07 16.37 -17.46
C PHE A 298 -3.07 14.89 -17.82
N ARG A 299 -3.99 14.49 -18.71
CA ARG A 299 -4.15 13.08 -19.09
C ARG A 299 -2.94 12.55 -19.85
N GLN A 300 -2.42 13.33 -20.80
CA GLN A 300 -1.22 12.95 -21.56
C GLN A 300 0.00 12.74 -20.67
N ASN A 301 0.16 13.58 -19.64
CA ASN A 301 1.38 13.59 -18.83
C ASN A 301 1.33 12.60 -17.66
N ASN A 302 0.15 12.35 -17.09
CA ASN A 302 0.03 11.58 -15.84
C ASN A 302 -0.76 10.27 -15.98
N CYS A 303 -1.54 10.08 -17.05
CA CYS A 303 -2.49 8.97 -17.14
C CYS A 303 -2.22 7.98 -18.27
N VAL A 304 -1.42 8.38 -19.28
CA VAL A 304 -1.12 7.54 -20.44
C VAL A 304 0.09 6.66 -20.14
N ALA A 305 0.01 5.39 -20.55
CA ALA A 305 1.12 4.46 -20.44
C ALA A 305 2.38 5.00 -21.15
N VAL A 306 3.53 4.90 -20.47
CA VAL A 306 4.83 5.35 -20.96
C VAL A 306 5.72 4.15 -21.27
N ASN A 307 6.88 4.42 -21.87
CA ASN A 307 7.87 3.36 -22.10
C ASN A 307 8.27 2.71 -20.76
N GLY A 308 8.09 1.39 -20.65
CA GLY A 308 8.33 0.61 -19.45
C GLY A 308 7.10 0.28 -18.60
N THR A 309 5.91 0.85 -18.89
CA THR A 309 4.66 0.50 -18.18
C THR A 309 4.35 -0.99 -18.27
N ASN A 310 4.53 -1.61 -19.45
CA ASN A 310 4.31 -3.05 -19.67
C ASN A 310 5.58 -3.90 -19.45
N GLY A 311 6.54 -3.39 -18.68
CA GLY A 311 7.85 -4.01 -18.50
C GLY A 311 8.76 -3.84 -19.71
N VAL A 312 9.91 -4.52 -19.66
CA VAL A 312 10.95 -4.42 -20.69
C VAL A 312 11.60 -5.77 -20.94
N ASN A 313 12.08 -6.01 -22.16
CA ASN A 313 12.91 -7.18 -22.43
C ASN A 313 14.30 -7.00 -21.80
N LEU A 314 14.56 -7.73 -20.72
CA LEU A 314 15.82 -7.69 -19.98
C LEU A 314 16.97 -8.43 -20.67
N ASN A 315 16.65 -9.34 -21.59
CA ASN A 315 17.62 -10.10 -22.37
C ASN A 315 18.14 -9.31 -23.58
N ASN A 316 17.49 -8.20 -23.94
CA ASN A 316 17.97 -7.30 -25.00
C ASN A 316 19.18 -6.48 -24.50
N PRO A 317 20.40 -6.70 -25.02
CA PRO A 317 21.61 -5.99 -24.58
C PRO A 317 21.60 -4.51 -24.94
N SER A 318 20.79 -4.10 -25.94
CA SER A 318 20.63 -2.72 -26.36
C SER A 318 19.64 -1.93 -25.51
N ASN A 319 19.00 -2.57 -24.51
CA ASN A 319 17.98 -1.93 -23.71
C ASN A 319 18.62 -0.99 -22.65
N PRO A 320 18.48 0.34 -22.78
CA PRO A 320 19.06 1.29 -21.82
C PRO A 320 18.45 1.14 -20.42
N LEU A 321 17.24 0.58 -20.29
CA LEU A 321 16.56 0.31 -19.03
C LEU A 321 17.13 -0.90 -18.28
N ARG A 322 18.01 -1.70 -18.90
CA ARG A 322 18.75 -2.77 -18.23
C ARG A 322 19.76 -2.24 -17.20
N LYS A 323 20.26 -1.00 -17.41
CA LYS A 323 21.25 -0.33 -16.56
C LYS A 323 20.66 0.70 -15.60
N ARG A 324 19.39 1.09 -15.78
CA ARG A 324 18.77 2.06 -14.89
C ARG A 324 18.34 1.32 -13.62
N ASP A 325 18.73 1.89 -12.48
CA ASP A 325 18.24 1.49 -11.17
C ASP A 325 16.72 1.38 -11.16
N SER A 326 16.22 0.54 -10.26
CA SER A 326 14.81 0.29 -9.96
C SER A 326 13.90 1.53 -9.96
N MET A 327 14.44 2.73 -9.72
CA MET A 327 13.78 4.03 -9.59
C MET A 327 12.90 4.51 -10.76
N LEU A 328 12.87 3.83 -11.91
CA LEU A 328 12.03 4.24 -13.05
C LEU A 328 10.94 3.25 -13.44
N ARG A 329 10.75 2.16 -12.68
CA ARG A 329 9.60 1.28 -12.90
C ARG A 329 8.39 1.88 -12.18
N PRO A 330 7.28 2.16 -12.89
CA PRO A 330 6.09 2.76 -12.26
C PRO A 330 5.61 2.00 -11.03
N VAL A 331 5.69 0.66 -11.04
CA VAL A 331 5.26 -0.20 -9.92
C VAL A 331 6.08 -0.03 -8.63
N GLU A 332 7.35 0.38 -8.71
CA GLU A 332 8.21 0.48 -7.51
C GLU A 332 7.77 1.62 -6.59
N LYS A 333 7.00 2.61 -7.09
CA LYS A 333 6.51 3.72 -6.27
C LYS A 333 5.45 3.31 -5.24
N PHE A 334 4.78 2.18 -5.45
CA PHE A 334 3.73 1.65 -4.56
C PHE A 334 4.25 0.53 -3.67
N ARG A 335 5.51 0.19 -3.84
CA ARG A 335 6.13 -0.91 -3.15
C ARG A 335 6.43 -0.49 -1.71
N GLN A 336 6.01 -1.30 -0.75
CA GLN A 336 6.17 -1.01 0.68
C GLN A 336 7.46 -1.60 1.28
N SER A 337 8.50 -1.79 0.46
CA SER A 337 9.83 -2.21 0.93
C SER A 337 10.95 -1.47 0.19
N PRO A 338 12.13 -1.30 0.81
CA PRO A 338 13.26 -0.59 0.21
C PRO A 338 13.73 -1.25 -1.08
N PRO A 339 14.14 -0.47 -2.09
CA PRO A 339 14.62 -1.03 -3.34
C PRO A 339 15.92 -1.84 -3.15
N ALA A 340 15.90 -3.16 -3.40
CA ALA A 340 17.16 -3.91 -3.57
C ALA A 340 17.70 -3.86 -5.00
N ALA A 341 19.00 -4.15 -5.11
CA ALA A 341 19.73 -4.18 -6.35
C ALA A 341 19.16 -5.21 -7.35
N ALA A 342 18.81 -4.75 -8.54
CA ALA A 342 18.07 -5.53 -9.54
C ALA A 342 18.74 -6.84 -9.99
N SER A 343 20.07 -6.95 -9.92
CA SER A 343 20.80 -8.20 -10.21
C SER A 343 20.50 -9.31 -9.21
N PHE A 344 20.28 -8.95 -7.95
CA PHE A 344 20.03 -9.87 -6.85
C PHE A 344 18.54 -10.14 -6.67
N SER A 345 17.71 -9.09 -6.70
CA SER A 345 16.27 -9.18 -6.48
C SER A 345 15.53 -10.12 -7.45
N ARG A 346 16.10 -10.39 -8.64
CA ARG A 346 15.47 -11.26 -9.66
C ARG A 346 15.65 -12.75 -9.41
N LYS A 347 16.65 -13.14 -8.61
CA LYS A 347 16.94 -14.55 -8.31
C LYS A 347 16.37 -14.99 -6.96
N GLN A 348 15.97 -14.03 -6.13
CA GLN A 348 15.45 -14.28 -4.80
C GLN A 348 13.94 -14.25 -4.81
N ALA A 349 13.32 -15.23 -4.14
CA ALA A 349 11.89 -15.23 -3.92
C ALA A 349 11.53 -14.11 -2.94
N ARG A 350 10.60 -13.25 -3.35
CA ARG A 350 10.22 -12.04 -2.61
C ARG A 350 8.71 -11.96 -2.49
N SER A 351 8.26 -11.56 -1.32
CA SER A 351 6.86 -11.31 -1.00
C SER A 351 6.81 -9.88 -0.50
N VAL A 352 6.29 -8.99 -1.34
CA VAL A 352 6.27 -7.56 -1.07
C VAL A 352 4.88 -7.06 -1.36
N MET A 353 4.31 -6.33 -0.40
CA MET A 353 3.02 -5.71 -0.59
C MET A 353 3.14 -4.49 -1.51
N LEU A 354 2.10 -4.27 -2.30
CA LEU A 354 1.88 -3.05 -3.06
C LEU A 354 0.72 -2.29 -2.41
N ASP A 355 0.91 -1.00 -2.16
CA ASP A 355 -0.11 -0.14 -1.57
C ASP A 355 -0.08 1.24 -2.23
N SER A 356 -1.26 1.84 -2.39
CA SER A 356 -1.40 3.22 -2.84
C SER A 356 -0.86 4.22 -1.81
N THR A 357 -0.84 3.86 -0.53
CA THR A 357 -0.30 4.68 0.57
C THR A 357 1.21 4.81 0.37
N PRO A 358 1.73 6.01 0.07
CA PRO A 358 3.17 6.16 -0.05
C PRO A 358 3.81 5.98 1.32
N LEU A 359 4.96 5.31 1.35
CA LEU A 359 5.92 5.41 2.44
C LEU A 359 6.42 6.86 2.47
N GLN A 360 5.69 7.74 3.15
CA GLN A 360 6.10 9.14 3.28
C GLN A 360 7.35 9.22 4.14
N ASP A 361 8.22 10.17 3.82
CA ASP A 361 9.35 10.58 4.65
C ASP A 361 8.91 11.67 5.65
N VAL A 362 7.77 11.46 6.31
CA VAL A 362 7.42 12.34 7.43
C VAL A 362 8.38 12.00 8.55
N SER A 363 9.25 12.95 8.87
CA SER A 363 10.28 12.75 9.89
C SER A 363 9.64 12.49 11.25
N LEU A 364 10.04 11.40 11.91
CA LEU A 364 9.64 11.14 13.28
C LEU A 364 10.26 12.22 14.19
N PRO A 365 9.48 12.87 15.09
CA PRO A 365 10.04 13.81 16.06
C PRO A 365 11.19 13.16 16.86
N PRO A 366 12.35 13.82 17.04
CA PRO A 366 13.51 13.20 17.68
C PRO A 366 13.26 12.62 19.07
N ALA A 367 12.29 13.17 19.81
CA ALA A 367 11.89 12.69 21.12
C ALA A 367 11.18 11.32 21.10
N LEU A 368 10.65 10.90 19.95
CA LEU A 368 9.98 9.62 19.75
C LEU A 368 10.90 8.55 19.14
N THR A 369 12.09 8.94 18.69
CA THR A 369 13.08 7.98 18.19
C THR A 369 13.67 7.17 19.34
N PRO A 370 13.56 5.82 19.32
CA PRO A 370 14.18 4.98 20.33
C PRO A 370 15.71 5.20 20.39
N ALA A 371 16.26 5.22 21.60
CA ALA A 371 17.70 5.37 21.85
C ALA A 371 18.29 4.09 22.45
N GLY A 372 19.62 3.95 22.39
CA GLY A 372 20.35 2.85 23.03
C GLY A 372 20.50 1.61 22.14
N ASN A 373 20.67 1.83 20.85
CA ASN A 373 20.76 0.79 19.84
C ASN A 373 21.96 -0.13 20.13
N VAL A 374 21.75 -1.43 20.00
CA VAL A 374 22.76 -2.46 20.20
C VAL A 374 23.64 -2.54 18.95
N PRO A 375 24.97 -2.80 19.08
CA PRO A 375 25.84 -3.01 17.92
C PRO A 375 25.29 -4.08 16.98
N GLY A 376 25.36 -3.82 15.68
CA GLY A 376 24.70 -4.65 14.66
C GLY A 376 23.36 -4.09 14.17
N SER A 377 22.88 -2.99 14.75
CA SER A 377 21.76 -2.23 14.18
C SER A 377 22.19 -1.46 12.93
N SER A 378 21.44 -1.58 11.84
CA SER A 378 21.71 -0.93 10.54
C SER A 378 20.47 -0.96 9.64
N GLY A 379 20.33 0.05 8.78
CA GLY A 379 19.31 0.10 7.74
C GLY A 379 17.90 -0.09 8.30
N VAL A 380 17.19 -1.10 7.82
CA VAL A 380 15.83 -1.44 8.29
C VAL A 380 15.77 -2.27 9.58
N THR A 381 16.92 -2.58 10.18
CA THR A 381 17.06 -3.50 11.32
C THR A 381 17.64 -2.80 12.53
N GLU A 382 16.86 -2.71 13.61
CA GLU A 382 17.30 -2.09 14.86
C GLU A 382 17.14 -3.03 16.05
N PHE A 383 18.15 -3.05 16.92
CA PHE A 383 18.18 -3.90 18.10
C PHE A 383 18.25 -3.05 19.38
N PHE A 384 17.42 -3.40 20.36
CA PHE A 384 17.41 -2.74 21.67
C PHE A 384 17.38 -3.76 22.80
N LEU A 385 18.03 -3.45 23.93
CA LEU A 385 17.84 -4.20 25.17
C LEU A 385 16.98 -3.36 26.13
N LEU A 386 15.85 -3.91 26.55
CA LEU A 386 14.97 -3.22 27.50
C LEU A 386 15.63 -3.09 28.88
N LYS A 387 15.10 -2.17 29.68
CA LYS A 387 15.64 -1.84 31.02
C LYS A 387 15.63 -3.02 32.01
N ASP A 388 14.87 -4.08 31.72
CA ASP A 388 14.87 -5.32 32.50
C ASP A 388 16.17 -6.14 32.35
N GLY A 389 17.01 -5.78 31.37
CA GLY A 389 18.27 -6.46 31.07
C GLY A 389 18.11 -7.88 30.51
N ARG A 390 16.89 -8.26 30.09
CA ARG A 390 16.55 -9.62 29.66
C ARG A 390 15.77 -9.67 28.36
N THR A 391 15.01 -8.62 28.05
CA THR A 391 14.17 -8.58 26.86
C THR A 391 14.87 -7.78 25.78
N GLY A 392 15.29 -8.47 24.72
CA GLY A 392 15.71 -7.85 23.47
C GLY A 392 14.50 -7.45 22.63
N VAL A 393 14.66 -6.40 21.83
CA VAL A 393 13.71 -6.00 20.79
C VAL A 393 14.47 -6.00 19.47
N LEU A 394 13.91 -6.67 18.46
CA LEU A 394 14.27 -6.55 17.05
C LEU A 394 13.15 -5.77 16.37
N ALA A 395 13.40 -4.50 16.04
CA ALA A 395 12.51 -3.72 15.19
C ALA A 395 12.95 -3.89 13.73
N LEU A 396 12.07 -4.46 12.91
CA LEU A 396 12.35 -4.85 11.55
C LEU A 396 11.32 -4.25 10.60
N GLY A 397 11.65 -3.09 10.02
CA GLY A 397 10.72 -2.37 9.15
C GLY A 397 10.60 -2.94 7.73
N SER A 398 11.44 -3.91 7.37
CA SER A 398 11.37 -4.64 6.10
C SER A 398 12.15 -5.96 6.20
N PHE A 399 11.73 -7.00 5.46
CA PHE A 399 12.51 -8.23 5.23
C PHE A 399 13.52 -8.08 4.07
N GLU A 400 13.85 -6.84 3.73
CA GLU A 400 14.76 -6.49 2.66
C GLU A 400 15.41 -5.13 2.95
N ASP A 401 16.70 -5.05 2.69
CA ASP A 401 17.51 -3.84 2.80
C ASP A 401 18.06 -3.45 1.41
N THR A 402 18.69 -2.28 1.30
CA THR A 402 19.32 -1.76 0.08
C THR A 402 20.55 -2.58 -0.35
N GLY A 403 21.11 -3.39 0.55
CA GLY A 403 22.26 -4.27 0.33
C GLY A 403 21.92 -5.64 -0.30
N THR A 404 22.83 -6.60 -0.14
CA THR A 404 22.59 -8.00 -0.54
C THR A 404 21.83 -8.76 0.55
N ILE A 405 21.23 -9.90 0.19
CA ILE A 405 20.59 -10.79 1.17
C ILE A 405 21.59 -11.28 2.23
N ASP A 406 22.83 -11.58 1.83
CA ASP A 406 23.88 -12.03 2.74
C ASP A 406 24.25 -10.94 3.75
N ASP A 407 24.37 -9.68 3.31
CA ASP A 407 24.65 -8.54 4.19
C ASP A 407 23.51 -8.34 5.22
N PHE A 408 22.28 -8.51 4.76
CA PHE A 408 21.09 -8.39 5.59
C PHE A 408 20.99 -9.52 6.63
N GLU A 409 21.20 -10.76 6.22
CA GLU A 409 21.26 -11.91 7.13
C GLU A 409 22.41 -11.79 8.14
N GLN A 410 23.56 -11.26 7.71
CA GLN A 410 24.70 -11.03 8.60
C GLN A 410 24.42 -9.92 9.63
N THR A 411 23.71 -8.86 9.24
CA THR A 411 23.21 -7.80 10.13
C THR A 411 22.31 -8.40 11.21
N LEU A 412 21.34 -9.23 10.80
CA LEU A 412 20.42 -9.92 11.70
C LEU A 412 21.15 -10.84 12.70
N LEU A 413 22.05 -11.69 12.19
CA LEU A 413 22.85 -12.58 13.02
C LEU A 413 23.68 -11.81 14.05
N THR A 414 24.36 -10.74 13.61
CA THR A 414 25.24 -9.93 14.46
C THR A 414 24.46 -9.29 15.60
N GLY A 415 23.33 -8.65 15.32
CA GLY A 415 22.51 -8.02 16.35
C GLY A 415 21.90 -9.01 17.34
N LEU A 416 21.41 -10.16 16.86
CA LEU A 416 20.88 -11.22 17.73
C LEU A 416 21.96 -11.81 18.65
N VAL A 417 23.16 -12.06 18.13
CA VAL A 417 24.32 -12.52 18.94
C VAL A 417 24.70 -11.47 19.98
N ASN A 418 24.68 -10.18 19.62
CA ASN A 418 25.01 -9.12 20.56
C ASN A 418 23.96 -8.96 21.67
N LEU A 419 22.67 -9.05 21.35
CA LEU A 419 21.61 -9.09 22.36
C LEU A 419 21.82 -10.25 23.35
N LYS A 420 22.11 -11.45 22.83
CA LYS A 420 22.39 -12.63 23.66
C LYS A 420 23.62 -12.41 24.54
N ASN A 421 24.70 -11.85 23.99
CA ASN A 421 25.92 -11.53 24.75
C ASN A 421 25.67 -10.47 25.84
N MET A 422 24.71 -9.58 25.63
CA MET A 422 24.27 -8.59 26.63
C MET A 422 23.30 -9.17 27.68
N GLY A 423 22.95 -10.46 27.59
CA GLY A 423 22.12 -11.15 28.58
C GLY A 423 20.65 -11.30 28.20
N ALA A 424 20.25 -10.94 26.98
CA ALA A 424 18.89 -11.14 26.52
C ALA A 424 18.53 -12.63 26.54
N THR A 425 17.41 -12.97 27.17
CA THR A 425 16.81 -14.32 27.20
C THR A 425 15.43 -14.35 26.56
N GLN A 426 14.89 -13.19 26.20
CA GLN A 426 13.61 -12.99 25.54
C GLN A 426 13.80 -12.07 24.34
N LEU A 427 12.97 -12.24 23.31
CA LEU A 427 12.99 -11.42 22.11
C LEU A 427 11.57 -11.02 21.74
N ILE A 428 11.35 -9.71 21.60
CA ILE A 428 10.21 -9.14 20.90
C ILE A 428 10.66 -8.87 19.47
N VAL A 429 9.93 -9.39 18.50
CA VAL A 429 10.15 -9.08 17.07
C VAL A 429 9.01 -8.15 16.64
N ASP A 430 9.34 -6.88 16.42
CA ASP A 430 8.42 -5.87 15.94
C ASP A 430 8.52 -5.79 14.41
N VAL A 431 7.48 -6.28 13.74
CA VAL A 431 7.29 -6.23 12.28
C VAL A 431 6.13 -5.29 11.92
N SER A 432 5.77 -4.38 12.81
CA SER A 432 4.74 -3.37 12.53
C SER A 432 5.15 -2.56 11.30
N ASN A 433 4.21 -2.38 10.37
CA ASN A 433 4.43 -1.68 9.08
C ASN A 433 5.50 -2.30 8.18
N ASN A 434 5.90 -3.55 8.40
CA ASN A 434 6.80 -4.25 7.51
C ASN A 434 6.08 -4.67 6.22
N GLY A 435 6.45 -4.06 5.10
CA GLY A 435 5.83 -4.33 3.80
C GLY A 435 6.36 -5.55 3.05
N GLY A 436 7.10 -6.43 3.72
CA GLY A 436 7.64 -7.67 3.17
C GLY A 436 9.11 -7.57 2.76
N GLY A 437 9.54 -8.44 1.86
CA GLY A 437 10.94 -8.54 1.41
C GLY A 437 11.31 -9.96 0.98
N PHE A 438 12.53 -10.39 1.34
CA PHE A 438 13.02 -11.73 1.05
C PHE A 438 12.32 -12.79 1.90
N ILE A 439 11.70 -13.79 1.24
CA ILE A 439 10.91 -14.82 1.92
C ILE A 439 11.77 -15.65 2.88
N CYS A 440 13.05 -15.88 2.55
CA CYS A 440 13.96 -16.70 3.35
C CYS A 440 14.20 -16.14 4.76
N VAL A 441 14.20 -14.81 4.91
CA VAL A 441 14.46 -14.15 6.20
C VAL A 441 13.27 -14.31 7.15
N ALA A 442 12.06 -14.51 6.61
CA ALA A 442 10.87 -14.76 7.44
C ALA A 442 10.99 -16.04 8.29
N HIS A 443 11.94 -16.94 8.01
CA HIS A 443 12.23 -18.12 8.83
C HIS A 443 12.74 -17.80 10.24
N ILE A 444 13.13 -16.55 10.53
CA ILE A 444 13.48 -16.10 11.90
C ILE A 444 12.28 -16.24 12.86
N VAL A 445 11.05 -16.26 12.34
CA VAL A 445 9.85 -16.61 13.11
C VAL A 445 9.86 -18.12 13.37
N GLY A 446 10.60 -18.53 14.41
CA GLY A 446 10.94 -19.91 14.71
C GLY A 446 9.75 -20.89 14.83
N PRO A 447 10.04 -22.20 14.86
CA PRO A 447 9.00 -23.24 14.87
C PRO A 447 8.16 -23.18 16.15
N LYS A 448 6.87 -22.89 16.03
CA LYS A 448 5.88 -23.24 17.07
C LYS A 448 5.46 -24.70 16.88
N PRO A 449 4.93 -25.39 17.90
CA PRO A 449 4.27 -26.69 17.72
C PRO A 449 3.13 -26.65 16.69
N THR A 450 2.58 -25.46 16.42
CA THR A 450 1.57 -25.18 15.39
C THR A 450 2.15 -24.73 14.05
N SER A 451 3.45 -24.41 13.99
CA SER A 451 4.13 -24.07 12.74
C SER A 451 4.65 -25.37 12.14
N VAL A 452 4.20 -25.73 10.94
CA VAL A 452 4.86 -26.78 10.15
C VAL A 452 6.03 -26.08 9.45
N PRO A 453 7.30 -26.29 9.87
CA PRO A 453 8.42 -25.62 9.23
C PRO A 453 8.59 -26.25 7.84
N GLN A 454 8.19 -25.53 6.79
CA GLN A 454 8.53 -25.91 5.42
C GLN A 454 9.68 -25.03 4.94
N ALA A 455 10.87 -25.24 5.49
CA ALA A 455 12.11 -24.53 5.15
C ALA A 455 12.61 -24.77 3.70
N GLY A 456 11.74 -25.26 2.81
CA GLY A 456 12.01 -25.44 1.38
C GLY A 456 10.75 -25.31 0.51
N LEU A 457 9.64 -24.76 1.04
CA LEU A 457 8.37 -24.51 0.36
C LEU A 457 8.06 -25.54 -0.74
N ASN A 458 7.67 -26.77 -0.36
CA ASN A 458 7.06 -27.68 -1.33
C ASN A 458 5.83 -26.96 -1.90
N THR A 459 5.90 -26.53 -3.14
CA THR A 459 4.95 -25.58 -3.70
C THR A 459 4.40 -26.08 -5.03
N THR A 460 3.33 -25.43 -5.48
CA THR A 460 2.70 -25.64 -6.77
C THR A 460 2.39 -24.29 -7.37
N ALA A 461 2.52 -24.15 -8.68
CA ALA A 461 2.07 -22.96 -9.41
C ALA A 461 0.67 -23.20 -9.97
N ARG A 462 -0.12 -22.13 -10.09
CA ARG A 462 -1.38 -22.20 -10.84
C ARG A 462 -1.08 -22.35 -12.33
N ALA A 463 -1.58 -23.41 -12.95
CA ALA A 463 -1.27 -23.80 -14.32
C ALA A 463 -2.32 -23.26 -15.31
N GLY A 464 -2.58 -21.94 -15.26
CA GLY A 464 -3.50 -21.29 -16.18
C GLY A 464 -2.99 -21.27 -17.64
N PRO A 465 -3.86 -21.02 -18.65
CA PRO A 465 -3.49 -21.08 -20.06
C PRO A 465 -2.27 -20.21 -20.44
N LEU A 466 -2.18 -18.99 -19.88
CA LEU A 466 -1.06 -18.10 -20.17
C LEU A 466 0.24 -18.59 -19.51
N ALA A 467 0.18 -19.13 -18.29
CA ALA A 467 1.34 -19.71 -17.60
C ALA A 467 1.91 -20.89 -18.40
N GLN A 468 1.03 -21.81 -18.85
CA GLN A 468 1.42 -22.93 -19.71
C GLN A 468 2.03 -22.44 -21.04
N GLN A 469 1.46 -21.41 -21.66
CA GLN A 469 2.03 -20.82 -22.87
C GLN A 469 3.42 -20.22 -22.63
N ILE A 470 3.64 -19.55 -21.49
CA ILE A 470 4.98 -19.01 -21.15
C ILE A 470 6.00 -20.14 -21.07
N VAL A 471 5.70 -21.24 -20.35
CA VAL A 471 6.60 -22.39 -20.26
C VAL A 471 6.86 -22.97 -21.65
N LYS A 472 5.82 -23.25 -22.43
CA LYS A 472 5.95 -23.79 -23.81
C LYS A 472 6.80 -22.90 -24.72
N GLN A 473 6.70 -21.58 -24.60
CA GLN A 473 7.55 -20.65 -25.36
C GLN A 473 9.02 -20.74 -24.93
N ILE A 474 9.31 -20.80 -23.63
CA ILE A 474 10.67 -20.95 -23.10
C ILE A 474 11.29 -22.27 -23.61
N LEU A 475 10.56 -23.38 -23.54
CA LEU A 475 11.04 -24.68 -24.00
C LEU A 475 11.26 -24.71 -25.52
N GLY A 476 10.34 -24.12 -26.28
CA GLY A 476 10.43 -24.04 -27.74
C GLY A 476 11.54 -23.10 -28.24
N ASN A 477 11.96 -22.14 -27.41
CA ASN A 477 13.02 -21.21 -27.74
C ASN A 477 13.82 -20.76 -26.48
N PRO A 478 14.91 -21.46 -26.14
CA PRO A 478 15.76 -21.13 -24.99
C PRO A 478 16.36 -19.71 -25.01
N SER A 479 16.40 -19.04 -26.17
CA SER A 479 16.85 -17.65 -26.28
C SER A 479 15.89 -16.62 -25.67
N ILE A 480 14.67 -17.03 -25.30
CA ILE A 480 13.70 -16.18 -24.60
C ILE A 480 14.17 -15.87 -23.18
N ASP A 481 14.80 -16.82 -22.49
CA ASP A 481 15.33 -16.64 -21.13
C ASP A 481 16.70 -17.32 -20.92
N PRO A 482 17.74 -16.87 -21.64
CA PRO A 482 19.07 -17.50 -21.61
C PRO A 482 19.78 -17.33 -20.26
N GLY A 483 19.34 -16.39 -19.42
CA GLY A 483 19.88 -16.14 -18.09
C GLY A 483 19.12 -16.82 -16.96
N VAL A 484 18.08 -17.61 -17.28
CA VAL A 484 17.23 -18.30 -16.29
C VAL A 484 16.62 -17.30 -15.29
N ASN A 485 16.16 -16.15 -15.77
CA ASN A 485 15.63 -15.06 -14.94
C ASN A 485 14.12 -15.16 -14.72
N LEU A 486 13.40 -15.93 -15.53
CA LEU A 486 11.96 -16.11 -15.37
C LEU A 486 11.68 -17.29 -14.44
N LEU A 487 10.82 -17.08 -13.45
CA LEU A 487 10.32 -18.15 -12.57
C LEU A 487 9.62 -19.29 -13.34
N TYR A 488 9.23 -19.07 -14.60
CA TYR A 488 8.65 -20.11 -15.45
C TYR A 488 9.67 -21.02 -16.13
N ASN A 489 10.96 -20.70 -16.07
CA ASN A 489 12.02 -21.53 -16.63
C ASN A 489 12.19 -22.80 -15.77
N PRO A 490 12.12 -24.03 -16.33
CA PRO A 490 12.22 -25.27 -15.55
C PRO A 490 13.52 -25.35 -14.75
N LEU A 491 14.61 -24.78 -15.26
CA LEU A 491 15.91 -24.82 -14.60
C LEU A 491 15.94 -24.10 -13.22
N ASN A 492 14.89 -23.37 -12.85
CA ASN A 492 14.75 -22.80 -11.50
C ASN A 492 14.25 -23.79 -10.44
N TRP A 493 13.80 -24.98 -10.84
CA TRP A 493 13.02 -25.88 -9.97
C TRP A 493 13.59 -27.30 -9.92
N PHE A 494 13.22 -28.00 -8.84
CA PHE A 494 13.71 -29.34 -8.51
C PHE A 494 12.56 -30.26 -8.13
N PHE A 495 12.74 -31.55 -8.42
CA PHE A 495 11.85 -32.60 -7.95
C PHE A 495 12.00 -32.77 -6.43
N PRO A 496 10.92 -32.70 -5.65
CA PRO A 496 11.00 -32.75 -4.19
C PRO A 496 11.46 -34.13 -3.68
N GLU A 497 11.21 -35.21 -4.43
CA GLU A 497 11.47 -36.59 -3.98
C GLU A 497 12.95 -36.95 -3.95
N ASN A 498 13.72 -36.42 -4.91
CA ASN A 498 15.12 -36.78 -5.12
C ASN A 498 16.06 -35.57 -5.21
N ASN A 499 15.52 -34.36 -5.07
CA ASN A 499 16.27 -33.10 -5.14
C ASN A 499 17.08 -32.95 -6.44
N THR A 500 16.59 -33.52 -7.54
CA THR A 500 17.20 -33.37 -8.87
C THR A 500 16.57 -32.19 -9.61
N GLN A 501 17.40 -31.43 -10.33
CA GLN A 501 16.94 -30.28 -11.11
C GLN A 501 16.03 -30.74 -12.24
N PHE A 502 14.99 -29.96 -12.54
CA PHE A 502 14.18 -30.20 -13.73
C PHE A 502 15.02 -30.11 -15.01
N PRO A 503 14.83 -31.03 -15.97
CA PRO A 503 15.43 -30.91 -17.30
C PRO A 503 15.02 -29.61 -18.02
N ALA A 504 15.91 -29.10 -18.88
CA ALA A 504 15.65 -27.86 -19.63
C ALA A 504 14.46 -27.96 -20.60
N ASP A 505 14.08 -29.17 -21.00
CA ASP A 505 12.96 -29.49 -21.89
C ASP A 505 11.70 -29.96 -21.13
N PHE A 506 11.70 -29.89 -19.80
CA PHE A 506 10.58 -30.35 -18.99
C PHE A 506 9.46 -29.30 -18.89
N ASP A 507 8.30 -29.62 -19.44
CA ASP A 507 7.07 -28.83 -19.27
C ASP A 507 6.43 -29.11 -17.91
N TRP A 508 6.92 -28.44 -16.89
CA TRP A 508 6.50 -28.66 -15.50
C TRP A 508 5.07 -28.17 -15.18
N LEU A 509 4.37 -27.59 -16.16
CA LEU A 509 2.95 -27.24 -16.08
C LEU A 509 2.04 -28.19 -16.91
N ASP A 510 2.59 -29.24 -17.54
CA ASP A 510 1.87 -30.20 -18.39
C ASP A 510 2.32 -31.66 -18.13
N PRO A 511 1.44 -32.58 -17.70
CA PRO A 511 0.02 -32.37 -17.43
C PRO A 511 -0.19 -31.50 -16.20
N ASP A 512 -1.27 -30.72 -16.24
CA ASP A 512 -1.75 -30.03 -15.05
C ASP A 512 -2.39 -31.01 -14.06
N VAL A 513 -2.53 -30.55 -12.82
CA VAL A 513 -3.21 -31.22 -11.72
C VAL A 513 -4.52 -30.48 -11.50
N PRO A 514 -5.66 -31.03 -11.99
CA PRO A 514 -6.96 -30.41 -11.80
C PRO A 514 -7.32 -30.31 -10.31
N LYS A 515 -7.88 -29.17 -9.92
CA LYS A 515 -8.43 -28.92 -8.58
C LYS A 515 -9.83 -28.34 -8.70
N VAL A 516 -10.67 -28.66 -7.73
CA VAL A 516 -11.96 -27.99 -7.54
C VAL A 516 -11.88 -27.17 -6.27
N ILE A 517 -11.95 -25.85 -6.40
CA ILE A 517 -11.85 -24.90 -5.30
C ILE A 517 -13.15 -24.10 -5.28
N ASN A 518 -13.89 -24.17 -4.17
CA ASN A 518 -15.18 -23.48 -4.01
C ASN A 518 -16.15 -23.71 -5.19
N GLY A 519 -16.20 -24.95 -5.70
CA GLY A 519 -17.06 -25.35 -6.82
C GLY A 519 -16.57 -24.92 -8.21
N ARG A 520 -15.41 -24.26 -8.30
CA ARG A 520 -14.79 -23.85 -9.57
C ARG A 520 -13.64 -24.78 -9.93
N GLN A 521 -13.55 -25.12 -11.22
CA GLN A 521 -12.39 -25.85 -11.76
C GLN A 521 -11.18 -24.91 -11.80
N ASP A 522 -10.04 -25.45 -11.39
CA ASP A 522 -8.75 -24.81 -11.43
C ASP A 522 -7.67 -25.85 -11.77
N ALA A 523 -6.46 -25.38 -12.07
CA ALA A 523 -5.36 -26.24 -12.50
C ALA A 523 -4.06 -25.78 -11.85
N PHE A 524 -3.25 -26.73 -11.40
CA PHE A 524 -1.96 -26.47 -10.77
C PHE A 524 -0.86 -27.35 -11.37
N SER A 525 0.39 -27.00 -11.15
CA SER A 525 1.53 -27.86 -11.46
C SER A 525 1.59 -29.07 -10.52
N LEU A 526 2.44 -30.03 -10.87
CA LEU A 526 3.04 -30.95 -9.90
C LEU A 526 3.81 -30.18 -8.79
N THR A 527 4.07 -30.84 -7.66
CA THR A 527 4.83 -30.26 -6.55
C THR A 527 6.30 -30.10 -6.91
N TYR A 528 6.89 -28.95 -6.58
CA TYR A 528 8.31 -28.67 -6.80
C TYR A 528 8.91 -27.88 -5.63
N VAL A 529 10.24 -27.79 -5.62
CA VAL A 529 11.00 -26.97 -4.66
C VAL A 529 11.99 -26.04 -5.37
N PRO A 530 12.32 -24.88 -4.77
CA PRO A 530 13.38 -24.00 -5.26
C PRO A 530 14.78 -24.61 -5.08
N VAL A 531 15.79 -24.00 -5.72
CA VAL A 531 17.20 -24.44 -5.71
C VAL A 531 17.71 -24.81 -4.30
N PRO A 532 18.43 -25.93 -4.12
CA PRO A 532 18.88 -26.40 -2.79
C PRO A 532 19.78 -25.46 -1.98
N SER A 533 20.32 -24.38 -2.58
CA SER A 533 21.09 -23.36 -1.84
C SER A 533 20.30 -22.70 -0.71
N PHE A 534 18.96 -22.85 -0.69
CA PHE A 534 18.09 -22.41 0.40
C PHE A 534 18.11 -23.31 1.65
N ARG A 535 18.78 -24.48 1.62
CA ARG A 535 18.89 -25.39 2.78
C ARG A 535 20.20 -25.28 3.57
N ASP A 536 21.25 -24.72 2.97
CA ASP A 536 22.62 -24.79 3.51
C ASP A 536 23.10 -23.47 4.15
N GLY A 537 22.20 -22.52 4.40
CA GLY A 537 22.50 -21.37 5.26
C GLY A 537 22.83 -21.86 6.68
N PRO A 538 23.85 -21.29 7.36
CA PRO A 538 24.21 -21.73 8.70
C PRO A 538 23.05 -21.44 9.66
N VAL A 539 22.46 -22.51 10.20
CA VAL A 539 21.45 -22.46 11.27
C VAL A 539 22.07 -21.99 12.58
#